data_AF-A0A951W5X1-F1
#
_entry.id   AF-A0A951W5X1-F1
#
_cell.length_a   1.000
_cell.length_b   1.000
_cell.length_c   1.000
_cell.angle_alpha   90.00
_cell.angle_beta   90.00
_cell.angle_gamma   90.00
#
_symmetry.space_group_name_H-M   'P 1'
#
loop_
_entity.id
_entity.type
_entity.pdbx_description
1 polymer ?
#
loop_
_entity_poly.entity_id
_entity_poly.type
_entity_poly.pdbx_seq_one_letter_code
_entity_poly.pdbx_strand_id
1 'polypeptide(L)'
;MGHSVFQRLLNIARTEKQDLNLLLLRYGMERFLYRLSVSPHRDQFVLKGASMFLVWKGRNFRVTRDADLLGFGAPDVENIARVFSEICREDLEAQDGMLYLAATLNAAAIREEQEYDGVRVTFEGRLHTARIPLQIDIGFGDAITPGPETVVFPTLLDAPPATLKAYPRYTMVAEKLEAMVRLGLPNSRMKDFYDVCLLSQMFEFEGSVLREAIANTFARRATALPEAEPSAFSETFFMDKQKRIQWEAFVTKTKPIEPSEDLGGAIRQISRFIMPPLRSLQCGTLFPLMWIPEKGWQ
;
A
#
# COMPACT_ATOMS: atom_id res chain seq x y z
N MET A 1 -15.60 12.63 -25.39
CA MET A 1 -15.37 12.68 -23.92
C MET A 1 -13.95 12.27 -23.52
N GLY A 2 -13.51 11.03 -23.79
CA GLY A 2 -12.15 10.58 -23.44
C GLY A 2 -11.01 11.49 -23.95
N HIS A 3 -11.15 12.10 -25.14
CA HIS A 3 -10.19 13.09 -25.63
C HIS A 3 -10.08 14.34 -24.74
N SER A 4 -11.21 14.86 -24.24
CA SER A 4 -11.22 16.04 -23.35
C SER A 4 -10.56 15.72 -22.02
N VAL A 5 -10.88 14.58 -21.42
CA VAL A 5 -10.25 14.09 -20.19
C VAL A 5 -8.74 13.94 -20.39
N PHE A 6 -8.31 13.29 -21.49
CA PHE A 6 -6.89 13.16 -21.82
C PHE A 6 -6.19 14.52 -21.93
N GLN A 7 -6.80 15.51 -22.60
CA GLN A 7 -6.23 16.86 -22.71
C GLN A 7 -6.11 17.56 -21.35
N ARG A 8 -7.10 17.39 -20.46
CA ARG A 8 -7.03 17.91 -19.09
C ARG A 8 -5.85 17.31 -18.31
N LEU A 9 -5.68 15.98 -18.38
CA LEU A 9 -4.55 15.31 -17.75
C LEU A 9 -3.21 15.74 -18.38
N LEU A 10 -3.15 15.92 -19.70
CA LEU A 10 -1.96 16.44 -20.38
C LEU A 10 -1.60 17.84 -19.89
N ASN A 11 -2.60 18.71 -19.69
CA ASN A 11 -2.39 20.05 -19.15
C ASN A 11 -1.90 20.01 -17.70
N ILE A 12 -2.46 19.15 -16.85
CA ILE A 12 -1.97 18.94 -15.47
C ILE A 12 -0.51 18.48 -15.50
N ALA A 13 -0.19 17.46 -16.30
CA ALA A 13 1.18 16.94 -16.41
C ALA A 13 2.19 18.02 -16.83
N ARG A 14 1.82 18.91 -17.75
CA ARG A 14 2.66 20.03 -18.19
C ARG A 14 2.81 21.11 -17.10
N THR A 15 1.71 21.53 -16.49
CA THR A 15 1.70 22.59 -15.47
C THR A 15 2.46 22.16 -14.21
N GLU A 16 2.23 20.93 -13.75
CA GLU A 16 2.82 20.38 -12.53
C GLU A 16 4.16 19.67 -12.78
N LYS A 17 4.65 19.65 -14.03
CA LYS A 17 5.87 18.96 -14.46
C LYS A 17 5.92 17.48 -14.04
N GLN A 18 4.77 16.82 -14.11
CA GLN A 18 4.61 15.40 -13.80
C GLN A 18 4.75 14.52 -15.05
N ASP A 19 5.14 13.27 -14.84
CA ASP A 19 5.14 12.26 -15.89
C ASP A 19 3.68 11.92 -16.27
N LEU A 20 3.32 12.18 -17.53
CA LEU A 20 1.98 11.91 -18.06
C LEU A 20 1.57 10.45 -17.90
N ASN A 21 2.49 9.49 -18.06
CA ASN A 21 2.18 8.07 -17.93
C ASN A 21 1.81 7.72 -16.49
N LEU A 22 2.49 8.31 -15.50
CA LEU A 22 2.13 8.13 -14.09
C LEU A 22 0.77 8.75 -13.77
N LEU A 23 0.47 9.90 -14.36
CA LEU A 23 -0.82 10.56 -14.21
C LEU A 23 -1.96 9.74 -14.84
N LEU A 24 -1.73 9.17 -16.03
CA LEU A 24 -2.67 8.27 -16.69
C LEU A 24 -2.89 6.98 -15.90
N LEU A 25 -1.84 6.39 -15.32
CA LEU A 25 -1.95 5.22 -14.44
C LEU A 25 -2.75 5.55 -13.18
N ARG A 26 -2.45 6.68 -12.52
CA ARG A 26 -3.21 7.16 -11.36
C ARG A 26 -4.68 7.36 -11.71
N TYR A 27 -4.99 8.05 -12.80
CA TYR A 27 -6.36 8.28 -13.24
C TYR A 27 -7.08 6.97 -13.58
N GLY A 28 -6.41 6.09 -14.33
CA GLY A 28 -6.95 4.78 -14.69
C GLY A 28 -7.27 3.91 -13.47
N MET A 29 -6.42 3.93 -12.45
CA MET A 29 -6.65 3.22 -11.19
C MET A 29 -7.75 3.89 -10.35
N GLU A 30 -7.72 5.20 -10.23
CA GLU A 30 -8.72 5.99 -9.50
C GLU A 30 -10.14 5.74 -10.01
N ARG A 31 -10.31 5.67 -11.34
CA ARG A 31 -11.62 5.39 -11.97
C ARG A 31 -12.02 3.92 -11.87
N PHE A 32 -11.06 3.00 -11.80
CA PHE A 32 -11.34 1.60 -11.56
C PHE A 32 -11.83 1.39 -10.12
N LEU A 33 -11.15 1.99 -9.15
CA LEU A 33 -11.54 1.98 -7.75
C LEU A 33 -12.92 2.60 -7.52
N TYR A 34 -13.29 3.62 -8.31
CA TYR A 34 -14.65 4.14 -8.31
C TYR A 34 -15.67 3.09 -8.78
N ARG A 35 -15.42 2.39 -9.90
CA ARG A 35 -16.29 1.28 -10.36
C ARG A 35 -16.41 0.18 -9.32
N LEU A 36 -15.29 -0.22 -8.70
CA LEU A 36 -15.30 -1.16 -7.59
C LEU A 36 -16.21 -0.67 -6.46
N SER A 37 -16.11 0.60 -6.06
CA SER A 37 -16.87 1.17 -4.92
C SER A 37 -18.38 1.20 -5.11
N VAL A 38 -18.86 1.28 -6.35
CA VAL A 38 -20.30 1.29 -6.67
C VAL A 38 -20.81 -0.06 -7.15
N SER A 39 -19.92 -1.02 -7.40
CA SER A 39 -20.28 -2.39 -7.80
C SER A 39 -20.85 -3.21 -6.64
N PRO A 40 -21.55 -4.32 -6.93
CA PRO A 40 -21.95 -5.31 -5.92
C PRO A 40 -20.77 -5.94 -5.14
N HIS A 41 -19.54 -5.74 -5.60
CA HIS A 41 -18.33 -6.34 -5.01
C HIS A 41 -17.60 -5.41 -4.02
N ARG A 42 -18.09 -4.19 -3.79
CA ARG A 42 -17.40 -3.18 -2.96
C ARG A 42 -17.00 -3.67 -1.57
N ASP A 43 -17.82 -4.53 -0.97
CA ASP A 43 -17.64 -5.03 0.40
C ASP A 43 -16.75 -6.30 0.43
N GLN A 44 -16.31 -6.80 -0.73
CA GLN A 44 -15.40 -7.95 -0.84
C GLN A 44 -13.93 -7.55 -0.73
N PHE A 45 -13.61 -6.26 -0.82
CA PHE A 45 -12.23 -5.77 -0.88
C PHE A 45 -11.98 -4.60 0.07
N VAL A 46 -10.77 -4.54 0.59
CA VAL A 46 -10.27 -3.42 1.41
C VAL A 46 -9.02 -2.84 0.76
N LEU A 47 -9.00 -1.53 0.51
CA LEU A 47 -7.84 -0.84 -0.02
C LEU A 47 -6.68 -0.87 0.98
N LYS A 48 -5.48 -1.21 0.50
CA LYS A 48 -4.26 -1.23 1.31
C LYS A 48 -3.05 -0.70 0.56
N GLY A 49 -1.89 -0.88 1.18
CA GLY A 49 -0.59 -0.58 0.56
C GLY A 49 -0.32 0.93 0.39
N ALA A 50 0.51 1.26 -0.60
CA ALA A 50 1.04 2.62 -0.77
C ALA A 50 -0.03 3.66 -1.12
N SER A 51 -1.14 3.22 -1.73
CA SER A 51 -2.27 4.07 -2.09
C SER A 51 -2.92 4.76 -0.88
N MET A 52 -2.70 4.23 0.33
CA MET A 52 -3.19 4.85 1.56
C MET A 52 -2.55 6.21 1.85
N PHE A 53 -1.32 6.45 1.40
CA PHE A 53 -0.70 7.78 1.55
C PHE A 53 -1.45 8.85 0.76
N LEU A 54 -1.95 8.51 -0.44
CA LEU A 54 -2.79 9.42 -1.21
C LEU A 54 -4.07 9.75 -0.45
N VAL A 55 -4.72 8.74 0.15
CA VAL A 55 -5.92 8.92 0.98
C VAL A 55 -5.67 9.82 2.19
N TRP A 56 -4.58 9.57 2.93
CA TRP A 56 -4.32 10.29 4.19
C TRP A 56 -3.73 11.68 4.03
N LYS A 57 -2.94 11.93 2.98
CA LYS A 57 -2.18 13.17 2.80
C LYS A 57 -2.46 13.89 1.47
N GLY A 58 -3.34 13.37 0.63
CA GLY A 58 -3.65 13.94 -0.69
C GLY A 58 -2.51 13.82 -1.71
N ARG A 59 -1.43 13.12 -1.37
CA ARG A 59 -0.27 12.92 -2.25
C ARG A 59 0.39 11.56 -2.02
N ASN A 60 0.97 11.01 -3.06
CA ASN A 60 1.87 9.86 -2.95
C ASN A 60 3.29 10.33 -2.64
N PHE A 61 4.00 9.59 -1.79
CA PHE A 61 5.39 9.89 -1.43
C PHE A 61 6.42 9.08 -2.19
N ARG A 62 5.94 8.13 -3.01
CA ARG A 62 6.72 7.37 -3.97
C ARG A 62 5.86 6.98 -5.16
N VAL A 63 6.50 6.74 -6.30
CA VAL A 63 5.81 6.19 -7.47
C VAL A 63 5.22 4.81 -7.13
N THR A 64 3.90 4.65 -7.30
CA THR A 64 3.17 3.37 -7.23
C THR A 64 2.47 3.15 -8.57
N ARG A 65 2.58 1.95 -9.14
CA ARG A 65 2.00 1.61 -10.45
C ARG A 65 0.83 0.64 -10.33
N ASP A 66 0.78 -0.02 -9.20
CA ASP A 66 -0.19 -0.99 -8.74
C ASP A 66 -1.08 -0.37 -7.64
N ALA A 67 -2.23 -1.00 -7.44
CA ALA A 67 -3.02 -0.86 -6.23
C ALA A 67 -3.02 -2.21 -5.50
N ASP A 68 -3.00 -2.15 -4.17
CA ASP A 68 -3.07 -3.32 -3.32
C ASP A 68 -4.47 -3.38 -2.68
N LEU A 69 -5.09 -4.55 -2.75
CA LEU A 69 -6.35 -4.85 -2.05
C LEU A 69 -6.15 -6.03 -1.10
N LEU A 70 -6.95 -6.07 -0.05
CA LEU A 70 -7.21 -7.29 0.72
C LEU A 70 -8.54 -7.88 0.26
N GLY A 71 -8.56 -9.13 -0.15
CA GLY A 71 -9.76 -9.93 -0.36
C GLY A 71 -10.11 -10.78 0.87
N PHE A 72 -11.37 -11.19 0.96
CA PHE A 72 -11.85 -12.13 1.99
C PHE A 72 -12.13 -13.51 1.39
N GLY A 73 -11.98 -14.56 2.20
CA GLY A 73 -12.19 -15.94 1.78
C GLY A 73 -10.95 -16.56 1.11
N ALA A 74 -11.18 -17.52 0.21
CA ALA A 74 -10.11 -18.24 -0.49
C ALA A 74 -9.56 -17.43 -1.67
N PRO A 75 -8.25 -17.53 -1.98
CA PRO A 75 -7.60 -16.88 -3.12
C PRO A 75 -7.94 -17.58 -4.45
N ASP A 76 -9.23 -17.66 -4.78
CA ASP A 76 -9.72 -18.29 -6.01
C ASP A 76 -9.49 -17.37 -7.22
N VAL A 77 -8.47 -17.72 -8.00
CA VAL A 77 -8.07 -16.98 -9.21
C VAL A 77 -9.20 -16.85 -10.22
N GLU A 78 -10.02 -17.88 -10.41
CA GLU A 78 -11.11 -17.88 -11.40
C GLU A 78 -12.24 -16.95 -10.93
N ASN A 79 -12.60 -17.04 -9.65
CA ASN A 79 -13.60 -16.15 -9.08
C ASN A 79 -13.13 -14.68 -9.11
N ILE A 80 -11.86 -14.42 -8.76
CA ILE A 80 -11.29 -13.07 -8.85
C ILE A 80 -11.28 -12.56 -10.28
N ALA A 81 -10.91 -13.39 -11.26
CA ALA A 81 -10.97 -13.02 -12.66
C ALA A 81 -12.39 -12.62 -13.06
N ARG A 82 -13.40 -13.41 -12.68
CA ARG A 82 -14.82 -13.14 -12.94
C ARG A 82 -15.25 -11.80 -12.33
N VAL A 83 -15.00 -11.59 -11.04
CA VAL A 83 -15.37 -10.37 -10.31
C VAL A 83 -14.74 -9.13 -10.95
N PHE A 84 -13.44 -9.15 -11.25
CA PHE A 84 -12.79 -8.02 -11.89
C PHE A 84 -13.27 -7.82 -13.34
N SER A 85 -13.67 -8.89 -14.03
CA SER A 85 -14.29 -8.81 -15.35
C SER A 85 -15.67 -8.14 -15.29
N GLU A 86 -16.45 -8.40 -14.23
CA GLU A 86 -17.74 -7.75 -13.96
C GLU A 86 -17.51 -6.26 -13.68
N ILE A 87 -16.57 -5.90 -12.80
CA ILE A 87 -16.21 -4.50 -12.50
C ILE A 87 -15.73 -3.74 -13.75
N CYS A 88 -14.95 -4.39 -14.63
CA CYS A 88 -14.53 -3.79 -15.90
C CYS A 88 -15.71 -3.43 -16.81
N ARG A 89 -16.80 -4.21 -16.74
CA ARG A 89 -18.01 -4.06 -17.56
C ARG A 89 -19.08 -3.19 -16.91
N GLU A 90 -18.88 -2.73 -15.67
CA GLU A 90 -19.78 -1.76 -15.04
C GLU A 90 -19.88 -0.52 -15.94
N ASP A 91 -21.02 -0.42 -16.62
CA ASP A 91 -21.38 0.71 -17.45
C ASP A 91 -21.93 1.77 -16.53
N LEU A 92 -21.00 2.54 -15.97
CA LEU A 92 -21.39 3.71 -15.24
C LEU A 92 -21.73 4.78 -16.27
N GLU A 93 -22.87 5.46 -16.07
CA GLU A 93 -23.14 6.77 -16.67
C GLU A 93 -22.02 7.80 -16.37
N ALA A 94 -20.99 7.41 -15.60
CA ALA A 94 -19.76 8.12 -15.37
C ALA A 94 -19.09 8.52 -16.69
N GLN A 95 -19.19 9.82 -16.92
CA GLN A 95 -18.54 10.59 -17.95
C GLN A 95 -17.01 10.70 -17.76
N ASP A 96 -16.36 9.66 -17.24
CA ASP A 96 -14.92 9.64 -16.91
C ASP A 96 -14.02 9.34 -18.12
N GLY A 97 -14.61 8.90 -19.24
CA GLY A 97 -13.91 8.62 -20.49
C GLY A 97 -13.03 7.37 -20.49
N MET A 98 -13.04 6.58 -19.41
CA MET A 98 -12.27 5.35 -19.28
C MET A 98 -13.02 4.15 -19.85
N LEU A 99 -12.34 3.35 -20.67
CA LEU A 99 -12.81 2.05 -21.11
C LEU A 99 -11.88 0.97 -20.53
N TYR A 100 -12.39 0.03 -19.75
CA TYR A 100 -11.62 -1.13 -19.30
C TYR A 100 -11.90 -2.33 -20.20
N LEU A 101 -10.84 -2.95 -20.70
CA LEU A 101 -10.93 -4.07 -21.62
C LEU A 101 -10.95 -5.39 -20.83
N ALA A 102 -12.14 -5.84 -20.45
CA ALA A 102 -12.31 -7.12 -19.75
C ALA A 102 -11.69 -8.32 -20.51
N ALA A 103 -11.59 -8.23 -21.85
CA ALA A 103 -10.98 -9.26 -22.69
C ALA A 103 -9.44 -9.35 -22.55
N THR A 104 -8.77 -8.33 -22.00
CA THR A 104 -7.32 -8.36 -21.72
C THR A 104 -7.04 -8.73 -20.27
N LEU A 105 -8.07 -9.02 -19.48
CA LEU A 105 -7.94 -9.36 -18.08
C LEU A 105 -7.23 -10.71 -17.93
N ASN A 106 -6.21 -10.72 -17.07
CA ASN A 106 -5.52 -11.92 -16.64
C ASN A 106 -5.41 -11.91 -15.11
N ALA A 107 -5.83 -12.99 -14.46
CA ALA A 107 -5.61 -13.22 -13.04
C ALA A 107 -4.65 -14.39 -12.87
N ALA A 108 -3.66 -14.25 -11.99
CA ALA A 108 -2.71 -15.30 -11.69
C ALA A 108 -2.34 -15.29 -10.22
N ALA A 109 -2.11 -16.48 -9.66
CA ALA A 109 -1.55 -16.60 -8.32
C ALA A 109 -0.16 -15.94 -8.26
N ILE A 110 0.10 -15.19 -7.20
CA ILE A 110 1.41 -14.60 -6.92
C ILE A 110 2.29 -15.72 -6.37
N ARG A 111 3.23 -16.21 -7.18
CA ARG A 111 4.14 -17.32 -6.83
C ARG A 111 5.46 -16.86 -6.21
N GLU A 112 5.58 -15.58 -5.86
CA GLU A 112 6.75 -15.13 -5.09
C GLU A 112 6.75 -15.87 -3.74
N GLU A 113 7.92 -16.32 -3.28
CA GLU A 113 8.14 -17.21 -2.11
C GLU A 113 7.58 -16.69 -0.76
N GLN A 114 6.79 -15.62 -0.76
CA GLN A 114 6.60 -14.70 0.36
C GLN A 114 5.16 -14.17 0.53
N GLU A 115 4.25 -14.44 -0.40
CA GLU A 115 2.81 -14.18 -0.29
C GLU A 115 2.08 -15.46 -0.71
N TYR A 116 2.01 -16.43 0.21
CA TYR A 116 1.52 -17.78 -0.10
C TYR A 116 0.07 -17.84 -0.63
N ASP A 117 -0.67 -16.72 -0.63
CA ASP A 117 -2.10 -16.69 -0.94
C ASP A 117 -2.52 -15.41 -1.69
N GLY A 118 -1.68 -14.87 -2.59
CA GLY A 118 -2.00 -13.66 -3.36
C GLY A 118 -2.54 -13.92 -4.77
N VAL A 119 -3.38 -13.03 -5.29
CA VAL A 119 -3.80 -13.01 -6.71
C VAL A 119 -3.45 -11.68 -7.34
N ARG A 120 -2.70 -11.71 -8.44
CA ARG A 120 -2.41 -10.54 -9.27
C ARG A 120 -3.38 -10.49 -10.43
N VAL A 121 -4.06 -9.36 -10.59
CA VAL A 121 -4.96 -9.08 -11.71
C VAL A 121 -4.34 -7.99 -12.58
N THR A 122 -4.20 -8.26 -13.87
CA THR A 122 -3.77 -7.29 -14.87
C THR A 122 -4.82 -7.12 -15.95
N PHE A 123 -4.98 -5.89 -16.45
CA PHE A 123 -5.92 -5.57 -17.53
C PHE A 123 -5.54 -4.24 -18.20
N GLU A 124 -6.10 -3.96 -19.38
CA GLU A 124 -5.85 -2.71 -20.11
C GLU A 124 -7.03 -1.74 -19.93
N GLY A 125 -6.74 -0.53 -19.47
CA GLY A 125 -7.60 0.62 -19.61
C GLY A 125 -7.28 1.42 -20.89
N ARG A 126 -8.28 2.06 -21.47
CA ARG A 126 -8.12 3.01 -22.58
C ARG A 126 -8.71 4.35 -22.21
N LEU A 127 -7.93 5.40 -22.44
CA LEU A 127 -8.37 6.79 -22.37
C LEU A 127 -8.02 7.47 -23.69
N HIS A 128 -9.03 7.81 -24.50
CA HIS A 128 -8.82 8.24 -25.87
C HIS A 128 -8.00 7.20 -26.66
N THR A 129 -6.80 7.54 -27.15
CA THR A 129 -5.88 6.63 -27.85
C THR A 129 -4.83 6.01 -26.93
N ALA A 130 -4.74 6.47 -25.68
CA ALA A 130 -3.75 5.98 -24.72
C ALA A 130 -4.16 4.63 -24.16
N ARG A 131 -3.20 3.69 -24.16
CA ARG A 131 -3.32 2.39 -23.49
C ARG A 131 -2.68 2.48 -22.11
N ILE A 132 -3.40 2.05 -21.10
CA ILE A 132 -3.04 2.19 -19.69
C ILE A 132 -3.04 0.77 -19.09
N PRO A 133 -1.86 0.13 -18.97
CA PRO A 133 -1.78 -1.18 -18.33
C PRO A 133 -2.00 -1.02 -16.82
N LEU A 134 -3.00 -1.69 -16.28
CA LEU A 134 -3.36 -1.65 -14.86
C LEU A 134 -3.03 -2.99 -14.20
N GLN A 135 -2.60 -2.89 -12.95
CA GLN A 135 -2.28 -4.03 -12.10
C GLN A 135 -2.88 -3.81 -10.72
N ILE A 136 -3.54 -4.84 -10.20
CA ILE A 136 -4.07 -4.87 -8.84
C ILE A 136 -3.62 -6.18 -8.19
N ASP A 137 -2.91 -6.06 -7.08
CA ASP A 137 -2.46 -7.21 -6.29
C ASP A 137 -3.40 -7.39 -5.10
N ILE A 138 -3.89 -8.61 -4.92
CA ILE A 138 -4.89 -8.94 -3.92
C ILE A 138 -4.26 -9.93 -2.94
N GLY A 139 -3.99 -9.45 -1.72
CA GLY A 139 -3.65 -10.33 -0.61
C GLY A 139 -4.91 -10.92 0.04
N PHE A 140 -4.75 -12.00 0.79
CA PHE A 140 -5.86 -12.64 1.49
C PHE A 140 -5.48 -12.96 2.92
N GLY A 141 -6.48 -12.90 3.81
CA GLY A 141 -6.35 -13.43 5.15
C GLY A 141 -5.60 -12.56 6.15
N ASP A 142 -5.26 -11.31 5.85
CA ASP A 142 -4.66 -10.42 6.83
C ASP A 142 -5.66 -10.03 7.95
N ALA A 143 -5.14 -9.82 9.16
CA ALA A 143 -5.90 -9.28 10.28
C ALA A 143 -5.85 -7.74 10.23
N ILE A 144 -7.02 -7.09 10.32
CA ILE A 144 -7.12 -5.62 10.32
C ILE A 144 -7.44 -5.15 11.74
N THR A 145 -6.58 -4.31 12.30
CA THR A 145 -6.72 -3.76 13.66
C THR A 145 -6.46 -2.25 13.63
N PRO A 146 -7.34 -1.41 14.24
CA PRO A 146 -8.56 -1.76 15.00
C PRO A 146 -9.75 -2.25 14.16
N GLY A 147 -9.74 -2.01 12.85
CA GLY A 147 -10.73 -2.45 11.88
C GLY A 147 -10.66 -1.60 10.61
N PRO A 148 -11.23 -2.04 9.49
CA PRO A 148 -11.19 -1.25 8.26
C PRO A 148 -12.06 0.01 8.36
N GLU A 149 -11.50 1.14 7.92
CA GLU A 149 -12.16 2.44 7.93
C GLU A 149 -12.79 2.73 6.55
N THR A 150 -13.90 3.47 6.53
CA THR A 150 -14.45 3.96 5.27
C THR A 150 -13.71 5.24 4.87
N VAL A 151 -13.13 5.26 3.68
CA VAL A 151 -12.36 6.38 3.15
C VAL A 151 -12.91 6.86 1.81
N VAL A 152 -12.68 8.14 1.53
CA VAL A 152 -12.96 8.77 0.23
C VAL A 152 -11.64 8.86 -0.53
N PHE A 153 -11.54 8.16 -1.66
CA PHE A 153 -10.33 8.17 -2.47
C PHE A 153 -10.23 9.49 -3.27
N PRO A 154 -9.09 10.21 -3.21
CA PRO A 154 -8.96 11.51 -3.88
C PRO A 154 -9.09 11.42 -5.40
N THR A 155 -9.68 12.44 -6.01
CA THR A 155 -9.87 12.53 -7.46
C THR A 155 -8.91 13.52 -8.11
N LEU A 156 -8.47 13.18 -9.33
CA LEU A 156 -7.62 14.06 -10.15
C LEU A 156 -8.41 15.14 -10.88
N LEU A 157 -9.64 14.82 -11.26
CA LEU A 157 -10.56 15.69 -12.01
C LEU A 157 -11.91 15.75 -11.30
N ASP A 158 -12.79 16.59 -11.81
CA ASP A 158 -14.18 16.70 -11.33
C ASP A 158 -14.96 15.43 -11.73
N ALA A 159 -14.84 14.39 -10.90
CA ALA A 159 -15.52 13.12 -11.03
C ALA A 159 -15.95 12.64 -9.64
N PRO A 160 -16.99 11.79 -9.53
CA PRO A 160 -17.38 11.23 -8.24
C PRO A 160 -16.23 10.43 -7.61
N PRO A 161 -15.92 10.62 -6.31
CA PRO A 161 -14.85 9.90 -5.65
C PRO A 161 -15.26 8.47 -5.33
N ALA A 162 -14.29 7.57 -5.20
CA ALA A 162 -14.52 6.21 -4.72
C ALA A 162 -14.70 6.22 -3.19
N THR A 163 -15.70 5.51 -2.67
CA THR A 163 -15.87 5.30 -1.22
C THR A 163 -15.58 3.84 -0.90
N LEU A 164 -14.48 3.57 -0.20
CA LEU A 164 -13.94 2.22 -0.02
C LEU A 164 -13.71 1.91 1.45
N LYS A 165 -13.73 0.62 1.81
CA LYS A 165 -13.06 0.16 3.02
C LYS A 165 -11.56 0.21 2.82
N ALA A 166 -10.80 0.63 3.82
CA ALA A 166 -9.37 0.76 3.74
C ALA A 166 -8.66 0.40 5.05
N TYR A 167 -7.39 0.06 4.93
CA TYR A 167 -6.53 -0.26 6.06
C TYR A 167 -6.32 0.97 6.97
N PRO A 168 -6.42 0.80 8.29
CA PRO A 168 -5.88 1.78 9.22
C PRO A 168 -4.34 1.72 9.17
N ARG A 169 -3.70 2.86 9.44
CA ARG A 169 -2.23 2.98 9.47
C ARG A 169 -1.55 1.97 10.39
N TYR A 170 -2.20 1.57 11.48
CA TYR A 170 -1.71 0.58 12.44
C TYR A 170 -1.46 -0.79 11.80
N THR A 171 -2.41 -1.27 10.98
CA THR A 171 -2.29 -2.54 10.26
C THR A 171 -1.16 -2.49 9.24
N MET A 172 -1.02 -1.35 8.52
CA MET A 172 0.07 -1.16 7.57
C MET A 172 1.46 -1.22 8.22
N VAL A 173 1.61 -0.67 9.43
CA VAL A 173 2.85 -0.78 10.21
C VAL A 173 3.09 -2.23 10.64
N ALA A 174 2.07 -2.89 11.20
CA ALA A 174 2.17 -4.25 11.70
C ALA A 174 2.57 -5.27 10.62
N GLU A 175 1.97 -5.20 9.43
CA GLU A 175 2.31 -6.09 8.30
C GLU A 175 3.74 -5.90 7.80
N LYS A 176 4.21 -4.66 7.75
CA LYS A 176 5.58 -4.35 7.30
C LYS A 176 6.59 -4.79 8.35
N LEU A 177 6.29 -4.60 9.63
CA LEU A 177 7.11 -5.12 10.72
C LEU A 177 7.20 -6.65 10.68
N GLU A 178 6.06 -7.34 10.51
CA GLU A 178 6.02 -8.80 10.40
C GLU A 178 6.91 -9.28 9.24
N ALA A 179 6.81 -8.64 8.07
CA ALA A 179 7.67 -8.95 6.94
C ALA A 179 9.16 -8.70 7.24
N MET A 180 9.49 -7.60 7.95
CA MET A 180 10.87 -7.31 8.37
C MET A 180 11.44 -8.38 9.30
N VAL A 181 10.64 -8.88 10.25
CA VAL A 181 11.04 -9.93 11.18
C VAL A 181 11.19 -11.26 10.45
N ARG A 182 10.16 -11.69 9.71
CA ARG A 182 10.12 -12.98 9.03
C ARG A 182 11.23 -13.12 7.99
N LEU A 183 11.50 -12.07 7.21
CA LEU A 183 12.52 -12.11 6.15
C LEU A 183 13.94 -11.92 6.68
N GLY A 184 14.13 -11.30 7.85
CA GLY A 184 15.43 -11.13 8.50
C GLY A 184 16.51 -10.53 7.60
N LEU A 185 17.73 -11.07 7.68
CA LEU A 185 18.89 -10.57 6.93
C LEU A 185 18.72 -10.65 5.39
N PRO A 186 18.12 -11.71 4.80
CA PRO A 186 17.84 -11.73 3.37
C PRO A 186 16.91 -10.63 2.84
N ASN A 187 16.13 -9.96 3.71
CA ASN A 187 15.09 -9.02 3.30
C ASN A 187 15.58 -7.94 2.30
N SER A 188 14.94 -7.88 1.13
CA SER A 188 15.23 -6.91 0.06
C SER A 188 14.10 -5.88 -0.14
N ARG A 189 13.05 -5.92 0.68
CA ARG A 189 11.85 -5.06 0.56
C ARG A 189 12.11 -3.66 1.13
N MET A 190 13.03 -2.91 0.53
CA MET A 190 13.41 -1.55 0.96
C MET A 190 12.21 -0.59 1.05
N LYS A 191 11.18 -0.80 0.21
CA LYS A 191 9.92 -0.05 0.26
C LYS A 191 9.22 -0.12 1.61
N ASP A 192 9.33 -1.26 2.33
CA ASP A 192 8.66 -1.43 3.61
C ASP A 192 9.34 -0.61 4.70
N PHE A 193 10.67 -0.52 4.69
CA PHE A 193 11.43 0.35 5.60
C PHE A 193 11.11 1.82 5.34
N TYR A 194 11.06 2.21 4.07
CA TYR A 194 10.67 3.57 3.69
C TYR A 194 9.25 3.90 4.19
N ASP A 195 8.28 3.04 3.90
CA ASP A 195 6.88 3.28 4.25
C ASP A 195 6.69 3.37 5.77
N VAL A 196 7.33 2.51 6.59
CA VAL A 196 7.24 2.58 8.07
C VAL A 196 7.96 3.80 8.63
N CYS A 197 9.14 4.15 8.11
CA CYS A 197 9.84 5.37 8.50
C CYS A 197 8.94 6.60 8.26
N LEU A 198 8.35 6.69 7.06
CA LEU A 198 7.44 7.75 6.67
C LEU A 198 6.20 7.82 7.59
N LEU A 199 5.61 6.66 7.91
CA LEU A 199 4.48 6.58 8.83
C LEU A 199 4.83 7.15 10.20
N SER A 200 6.00 6.78 10.74
CA SER A 200 6.48 7.29 12.04
C SER A 200 6.74 8.80 12.05
N GLN A 201 7.06 9.38 10.89
CA GLN A 201 7.35 10.81 10.77
C GLN A 201 6.09 11.66 10.50
N MET A 202 5.01 11.06 9.99
CA MET A 202 3.85 11.81 9.50
C MET A 202 2.59 11.69 10.34
N PHE A 203 2.56 10.71 11.23
CA PHE A 203 1.35 10.31 11.93
C PHE A 203 1.63 10.00 13.39
N GLU A 204 0.63 10.29 14.21
CA GLU A 204 0.61 9.88 15.61
C GLU A 204 0.15 8.43 15.74
N PHE A 205 0.50 7.74 16.82
CA PHE A 205 0.04 6.37 17.07
C PHE A 205 -0.26 6.17 18.53
N GLU A 206 -1.46 5.68 18.85
CA GLU A 206 -1.74 5.18 20.19
C GLU A 206 -1.01 3.84 20.37
N GLY A 207 -0.21 3.76 21.44
CA GLY A 207 0.66 2.63 21.70
C GLY A 207 -0.11 1.33 21.93
N SER A 208 -1.26 1.41 22.59
CA SER A 208 -2.16 0.27 22.86
C SER A 208 -2.68 -0.36 21.56
N VAL A 209 -3.14 0.47 20.61
CA VAL A 209 -3.68 0.06 19.32
C VAL A 209 -2.59 -0.48 18.41
N LEU A 210 -1.43 0.17 18.37
CA LEU A 210 -0.29 -0.32 17.59
C LEU A 210 0.21 -1.68 18.12
N ARG A 211 0.31 -1.81 19.44
CA ARG A 211 0.65 -3.06 20.12
C ARG A 211 -0.33 -4.17 19.76
N GLU A 212 -1.63 -3.90 19.79
CA GLU A 212 -2.66 -4.86 19.40
C GLU A 212 -2.57 -5.26 17.93
N ALA A 213 -2.38 -4.28 17.02
CA ALA A 213 -2.22 -4.55 15.60
C ALA A 213 -1.01 -5.46 15.32
N ILE A 214 0.14 -5.19 15.96
CA ILE A 214 1.32 -6.05 15.86
C ILE A 214 1.00 -7.47 16.33
N ALA A 215 0.40 -7.64 17.51
CA ALA A 215 0.06 -8.95 18.04
C ALA A 215 -0.88 -9.74 17.10
N ASN A 216 -1.95 -9.10 16.64
CA ASN A 216 -2.95 -9.72 15.78
C ASN A 216 -2.35 -10.11 14.42
N THR A 217 -1.53 -9.26 13.81
CA THR A 217 -0.86 -9.57 12.54
C THR A 217 0.11 -10.74 12.68
N PHE A 218 0.97 -10.73 13.71
CA PHE A 218 1.95 -11.81 13.94
C PHE A 218 1.24 -13.15 14.20
N ALA A 219 0.21 -13.15 15.06
CA ALA A 219 -0.60 -14.33 15.33
C ALA A 219 -1.28 -14.85 14.07
N ARG A 220 -1.86 -13.95 13.26
CA ARG A 220 -2.56 -14.33 12.02
C ARG A 220 -1.63 -14.95 10.98
N ARG A 221 -0.40 -14.44 10.87
CA ARG A 221 0.63 -14.95 9.94
C ARG A 221 1.48 -16.08 10.53
N ALA A 222 1.16 -16.53 11.74
CA ALA A 222 1.93 -17.55 12.47
C ALA A 222 3.43 -17.23 12.61
N THR A 223 3.77 -15.94 12.69
CA THR A 223 5.13 -15.47 12.90
C THR A 223 5.33 -15.23 14.40
N ALA A 224 6.35 -15.88 14.98
CA ALA A 224 6.69 -15.67 16.38
C ALA A 224 7.12 -14.22 16.62
N LEU A 225 6.71 -13.64 17.75
CA LEU A 225 7.25 -12.36 18.18
C LEU A 225 8.77 -12.54 18.43
N PRO A 226 9.61 -11.64 17.91
CA PRO A 226 11.05 -11.74 18.12
C PRO A 226 11.35 -11.57 19.61
N GLU A 227 12.29 -12.35 20.16
CA GLU A 227 12.71 -12.24 21.57
C GLU A 227 13.70 -11.09 21.82
N ALA A 228 14.41 -10.69 20.76
CA ALA A 228 15.39 -9.62 20.76
C ALA A 228 15.08 -8.60 19.64
N GLU A 229 15.94 -7.59 19.48
CA GLU A 229 15.82 -6.69 18.33
C GLU A 229 15.91 -7.47 17.01
N PRO A 230 14.95 -7.28 16.06
CA PRO A 230 14.99 -7.94 14.77
C PRO A 230 16.31 -7.72 14.04
N SER A 231 16.83 -8.76 13.38
CA SER A 231 18.07 -8.67 12.61
C SER A 231 18.00 -7.61 11.49
N ALA A 232 16.80 -7.35 10.96
CA ALA A 232 16.51 -6.27 10.01
C ALA A 232 16.80 -4.86 10.56
N PHE A 233 16.90 -4.68 11.88
CA PHE A 233 17.23 -3.41 12.53
C PHE A 233 18.68 -3.32 13.00
N SER A 234 19.45 -4.40 12.85
CA SER A 234 20.83 -4.48 13.30
C SER A 234 21.78 -3.64 12.45
N GLU A 235 22.90 -3.23 13.04
CA GLU A 235 24.00 -2.58 12.32
C GLU A 235 24.53 -3.44 11.18
N THR A 236 24.62 -4.76 11.38
CA THR A 236 25.00 -5.72 10.34
C THR A 236 24.11 -5.60 9.10
N PHE A 237 22.82 -5.31 9.26
CA PHE A 237 21.90 -5.15 8.13
C PHE A 237 22.10 -3.83 7.39
N PHE A 238 22.09 -2.68 8.10
CA PHE A 238 22.14 -1.37 7.42
C PHE A 238 23.56 -0.93 7.01
N MET A 239 24.61 -1.58 7.54
CA MET A 239 25.98 -1.42 7.06
C MET A 239 26.32 -2.36 5.90
N ASP A 240 25.49 -3.36 5.63
CA ASP A 240 25.71 -4.28 4.50
C ASP A 240 25.70 -3.52 3.17
N LYS A 241 26.72 -3.79 2.35
CA LYS A 241 26.94 -3.10 1.07
C LYS A 241 25.81 -3.37 0.09
N GLN A 242 25.28 -4.60 0.06
CA GLN A 242 24.20 -4.96 -0.86
C GLN A 242 22.89 -4.29 -0.45
N LYS A 243 22.57 -4.19 0.85
CA LYS A 243 21.38 -3.49 1.33
C LYS A 243 21.39 -2.00 1.00
N ARG A 244 22.55 -1.35 1.12
CA ARG A 244 22.71 0.06 0.71
C ARG A 244 22.47 0.26 -0.78
N ILE A 245 23.03 -0.61 -1.62
CA ILE A 245 22.77 -0.60 -3.07
C ILE A 245 21.27 -0.79 -3.36
N GLN A 246 20.59 -1.70 -2.65
CA GLN A 246 19.15 -1.91 -2.79
C GLN A 246 18.35 -0.67 -2.38
N TRP A 247 18.74 0.00 -1.29
CA TRP A 247 18.11 1.25 -0.82
C TRP A 247 18.30 2.38 -1.83
N GLU A 248 19.52 2.61 -2.31
CA GLU A 248 19.83 3.64 -3.31
C GLU A 248 19.09 3.40 -4.63
N ALA A 249 19.02 2.15 -5.09
CA ALA A 249 18.26 1.78 -6.27
C ALA A 249 16.75 2.04 -6.07
N PHE A 250 16.21 1.73 -4.88
CA PHE A 250 14.83 2.05 -4.52
C PHE A 250 14.58 3.56 -4.54
N VAL A 251 15.41 4.37 -3.86
CA VAL A 251 15.28 5.84 -3.79
C VAL A 251 15.35 6.44 -5.19
N THR A 252 16.31 6.01 -6.01
CA THR A 252 16.48 6.49 -7.39
C THR A 252 15.25 6.20 -8.25
N LYS A 253 14.71 4.98 -8.17
CA LYS A 253 13.57 4.54 -8.96
C LYS A 253 12.26 5.20 -8.52
N THR A 254 12.09 5.41 -7.22
CA THR A 254 10.82 5.84 -6.64
C THR A 254 10.72 7.33 -6.37
N LYS A 255 11.85 8.04 -6.41
CA LYS A 255 12.00 9.49 -6.22
C LYS A 255 11.20 9.99 -5.00
N PRO A 256 11.52 9.50 -3.79
CA PRO A 256 10.79 9.90 -2.59
C PRO A 256 10.91 11.41 -2.33
N ILE A 257 9.82 12.01 -1.84
CA ILE A 257 9.73 13.47 -1.65
C ILE A 257 10.63 13.97 -0.51
N GLU A 258 10.94 13.12 0.48
CA GLU A 258 11.78 13.45 1.64
C GLU A 258 12.93 12.43 1.77
N PRO A 259 14.06 12.63 1.06
CA PRO A 259 15.25 11.82 1.25
C PRO A 259 16.19 12.51 2.23
N SER A 260 15.86 12.54 3.52
CA SER A 260 16.78 13.08 4.53
C SER A 260 17.64 12.03 5.23
N GLU A 261 17.39 10.73 4.99
CA GLU A 261 18.06 9.66 5.73
C GLU A 261 18.58 8.55 4.81
N ASP A 262 19.82 8.11 5.08
CA ASP A 262 20.34 6.85 4.57
C ASP A 262 19.57 5.66 5.18
N LEU A 263 19.81 4.44 4.68
CA LEU A 263 19.16 3.24 5.20
C LEU A 263 19.30 3.09 6.72
N GLY A 264 20.46 3.48 7.28
CA GLY A 264 20.72 3.43 8.71
C GLY A 264 19.88 4.43 9.50
N GLY A 265 19.69 5.65 9.00
CA GLY A 265 18.81 6.66 9.58
C GLY A 265 17.37 6.16 9.63
N ALA A 266 16.86 5.68 8.50
CA ALA A 266 15.51 5.15 8.42
C ALA A 266 15.29 3.99 9.40
N ILE A 267 16.22 3.05 9.50
CA ILE A 267 16.12 1.93 10.44
C ILE A 267 16.19 2.40 11.90
N ARG A 268 17.05 3.36 12.24
CA ARG A 268 17.10 3.91 13.61
C ARG A 268 15.79 4.58 13.99
N GLN A 269 15.19 5.33 13.07
CA GLN A 269 13.88 5.94 13.27
C GLN A 269 12.78 4.89 13.46
N ILE A 270 12.77 3.84 12.63
CA ILE A 270 11.84 2.70 12.78
C ILE A 270 12.05 1.98 14.12
N SER A 271 13.29 1.70 14.52
CA SER A 271 13.58 1.01 15.79
C SER A 271 13.09 1.84 16.98
N ARG A 272 13.32 3.16 17.00
CA ARG A 272 12.78 4.07 18.03
C ARG A 272 11.26 4.02 18.12
N PHE A 273 10.58 3.91 16.98
CA PHE A 273 9.13 3.84 16.90
C PHE A 273 8.57 2.46 17.33
N ILE A 274 9.14 1.37 16.82
CA ILE A 274 8.57 0.02 16.92
C ILE A 274 9.02 -0.75 18.16
N MET A 275 10.26 -0.59 18.61
CA MET A 275 10.77 -1.41 19.70
C MET A 275 10.01 -1.24 21.03
N PRO A 276 9.54 -0.04 21.42
CA PRO A 276 8.76 0.13 22.65
C PRO A 276 7.45 -0.68 22.71
N PRO A 277 6.51 -0.57 21.74
CA PRO A 277 5.30 -1.41 21.76
C PRO A 277 5.64 -2.91 21.62
N LEU A 278 6.67 -3.27 20.86
CA LEU A 278 7.09 -4.66 20.72
C LEU A 278 7.60 -5.27 22.03
N ARG A 279 8.42 -4.52 22.80
CA ARG A 279 8.87 -4.93 24.14
C ARG A 279 7.72 -5.08 25.12
N SER A 280 6.71 -4.21 25.04
CA SER A 280 5.52 -4.34 25.88
C SER A 280 4.75 -5.64 25.61
N LEU A 281 4.73 -6.13 24.35
CA LEU A 281 4.16 -7.45 24.03
C LEU A 281 4.98 -8.57 24.66
N GLN A 282 6.31 -8.53 24.52
CA GLN A 282 7.22 -9.53 25.09
C GLN A 282 7.07 -9.65 26.61
N CYS A 283 6.93 -8.51 27.31
CA CYS A 283 6.77 -8.47 28.76
C CYS A 283 5.33 -8.66 29.25
N GLY A 284 4.35 -8.73 28.34
CA GLY A 284 2.93 -8.81 28.71
C GLY A 284 2.39 -7.55 29.41
N THR A 285 3.04 -6.39 29.22
CA THR A 285 2.67 -5.13 29.86
C THR A 285 1.76 -4.27 28.98
N LEU A 286 1.02 -3.36 29.62
CA LEU A 286 0.27 -2.31 28.91
C LEU A 286 1.24 -1.28 28.32
N PHE A 287 0.81 -0.63 27.22
CA PHE A 287 1.59 0.41 26.56
C PHE A 287 0.73 1.63 26.21
N PRO A 288 0.28 2.41 27.21
CA PRO A 288 -0.65 3.52 27.02
C PRO A 288 0.05 4.84 26.62
N LEU A 289 1.15 4.76 25.87
CA LEU A 289 1.89 5.94 25.40
C LEU A 289 1.35 6.40 24.05
N MET A 290 1.59 7.67 23.72
CA MET A 290 1.24 8.24 22.41
C MET A 290 2.52 8.57 21.64
N TRP A 291 2.65 8.05 20.43
CA TRP A 291 3.71 8.46 19.53
C TRP A 291 3.33 9.79 18.89
N ILE A 292 4.14 10.81 19.10
CA ILE A 292 4.03 12.09 18.42
C ILE A 292 5.23 12.22 17.47
N PRO A 293 5.03 12.48 16.17
CA PRO A 293 6.12 12.74 15.24
C PRO A 293 7.17 13.72 15.80
N GLU A 294 8.44 13.47 15.51
CA GLU A 294 9.62 14.19 16.03
C GLU A 294 9.89 14.03 17.53
N LYS A 295 8.85 13.99 18.38
CA LYS A 295 8.96 13.89 19.84
C LYS A 295 9.13 12.46 20.33
N GLY A 296 8.56 11.48 19.64
CA GLY A 296 8.55 10.07 20.02
C GLY A 296 7.40 9.71 20.97
N TRP A 297 7.54 8.60 21.69
CA TRP A 297 6.56 8.12 22.68
C TRP A 297 6.53 9.05 23.91
N GLN A 298 5.34 9.52 24.28
CA GLN A 298 5.04 10.35 25.46
C GLN A 298 3.98 9.71 26.34
#